data_AF-A0A4R4QMY4-F1
#
_entry.id   AF-A0A4R4QMY4-F1
#
_cell.length_a   1.000
_cell.length_b   1.000
_cell.length_c   1.000
_cell.angle_alpha   90.00
_cell.angle_beta   90.00
_cell.angle_gamma   90.00
#
_symmetry.space_group_name_H-M   'P 1'
#
loop_
_entity.id
_entity.type
_entity.pdbx_description
1 polymer ?
#
loop_
_entity_poly.entity_id
_entity_poly.type
_entity_poly.pdbx_seq_one_letter_code
_entity_poly.pdbx_strand_id
1 'polypeptide(L)'
;MVGIGKPGWARELDAAVRELAGADTVAFGGVGIAGTLLPATEAYQRVEAALAAHPQEAREQVEWLLRRGSPAGRAYAATLLERVDPAAARHAWAALRDESGEFSTFTGCVMGRATLGGYAADRLAGA
;
A
#
# COMPACT_ATOMS: atom_id res chain seq x y z
N MET A 1 35.90 -8.73 8.38
CA MET A 1 34.92 -7.63 8.46
C MET A 1 33.55 -8.24 8.18
N VAL A 2 32.85 -8.70 9.22
CA VAL A 2 31.56 -9.42 9.08
C VAL A 2 30.48 -8.37 8.84
N GLY A 3 29.88 -8.39 7.64
CA GLY A 3 28.80 -7.48 7.29
C GLY A 3 27.61 -7.67 8.23
N ILE A 4 27.29 -6.64 9.00
CA ILE A 4 26.05 -6.59 9.76
C ILE A 4 24.92 -6.48 8.72
N GLY A 5 24.33 -7.62 8.35
CA GLY A 5 23.14 -7.63 7.52
C GLY A 5 21.98 -6.96 8.26
N LYS A 6 21.02 -6.40 7.50
CA LYS A 6 19.79 -5.81 8.07
C LYS A 6 19.14 -6.73 9.12
N PRO A 7 18.58 -6.18 10.21
CA PRO A 7 17.85 -6.96 11.22
C PRO A 7 16.63 -7.67 10.59
N GLY A 8 16.14 -8.74 11.22
CA GLY A 8 15.08 -9.59 10.67
C GLY A 8 13.83 -8.81 10.25
N TRP A 9 13.33 -7.93 11.14
CA TRP A 9 12.18 -7.07 10.88
C TRP A 9 12.36 -6.17 9.64
N ALA A 10 13.58 -5.66 9.40
CA ALA A 10 13.85 -4.79 8.26
C ALA A 10 13.84 -5.57 6.93
N ARG A 11 14.22 -6.86 6.96
CA ARG A 11 14.11 -7.74 5.78
C ARG A 11 12.65 -8.09 5.48
N GLU A 12 11.86 -8.32 6.53
CA GLU A 12 10.42 -8.57 6.40
C GLU A 12 9.70 -7.34 5.85
N LEU A 13 10.04 -6.14 6.34
CA LEU A 13 9.56 -4.88 5.79
C LEU A 13 9.94 -4.72 4.32
N ASP A 14 11.22 -4.92 3.96
CA ASP A 14 11.67 -4.83 2.56
C ASP A 14 10.89 -5.83 1.66
N ALA A 15 10.63 -7.05 2.15
CA ALA A 15 9.90 -8.07 1.41
C ALA A 15 8.43 -7.69 1.21
N ALA A 16 7.76 -7.21 2.28
CA ALA A 16 6.38 -6.75 2.20
C ALA A 16 6.23 -5.55 1.26
N VAL A 17 7.16 -4.59 1.30
CA VAL A 17 7.16 -3.43 0.41
C VAL A 17 7.34 -3.84 -1.05
N ARG A 18 8.18 -4.84 -1.33
CA ARG A 18 8.33 -5.39 -2.70
C ARG A 18 7.07 -6.09 -3.19
N GLU A 19 6.40 -6.85 -2.32
CA GLU A 19 5.12 -7.48 -2.63
C GLU A 19 4.08 -6.42 -3.02
N LEU A 20 3.97 -5.34 -2.23
CA LEU A 20 3.08 -4.23 -2.55
C LEU A 20 3.49 -3.50 -3.83
N ALA A 21 4.78 -3.33 -4.09
CA ALA A 21 5.28 -2.64 -5.28
C ALA A 21 4.91 -3.35 -6.58
N GLY A 22 4.78 -4.67 -6.55
CA GLY A 22 4.37 -5.49 -7.69
C GLY A 22 2.87 -5.79 -7.76
N ALA A 23 2.08 -5.37 -6.76
CA ALA A 23 0.66 -5.71 -6.70
C ALA A 23 -0.10 -5.17 -7.92
N ASP A 24 -1.08 -5.93 -8.40
CA ASP A 24 -2.01 -5.50 -9.45
C ASP A 24 -3.45 -5.34 -8.95
N THR A 25 -3.63 -5.60 -7.64
CA THR A 25 -4.92 -5.70 -6.98
C THR A 25 -4.86 -5.01 -5.64
N VAL A 26 -5.88 -4.21 -5.32
CA VAL A 26 -6.07 -3.60 -4.00
C VAL A 26 -7.20 -4.31 -3.27
N ALA A 27 -6.86 -4.90 -2.13
CA ALA A 27 -7.76 -5.48 -1.15
C ALA A 27 -7.23 -5.25 0.27
N PHE A 28 -8.14 -4.97 1.21
CA PHE A 28 -7.78 -4.71 2.62
C PHE A 28 -8.33 -5.76 3.60
N GLY A 29 -9.04 -6.77 3.08
CA GLY A 29 -9.58 -7.88 3.86
C GLY A 29 -9.56 -9.18 3.06
N GLY A 30 -10.15 -10.24 3.63
CA GLY A 30 -10.33 -11.50 2.94
C GLY A 30 -11.19 -11.33 1.69
N VAL A 31 -10.79 -11.97 0.60
CA VAL A 31 -11.49 -11.91 -0.69
C VAL A 31 -12.13 -13.26 -1.02
N GLY A 32 -13.27 -13.20 -1.72
CA GLY A 32 -14.01 -14.39 -2.16
C GLY A 32 -14.75 -15.13 -1.04
N ILE A 33 -15.37 -16.26 -1.39
CA ILE A 33 -16.27 -17.02 -0.50
C ILE A 33 -15.55 -17.60 0.72
N ALA A 34 -14.26 -17.96 0.55
CA ALA A 34 -13.44 -18.52 1.63
C ALA A 34 -12.74 -17.45 2.50
N GLY A 35 -12.88 -16.16 2.17
CA GLY A 35 -12.23 -15.07 2.91
C GLY A 35 -10.70 -15.14 2.91
N THR A 36 -10.09 -15.64 1.83
CA THR A 36 -8.63 -15.79 1.74
C THR A 36 -7.96 -14.42 1.65
N LEU A 37 -6.88 -14.21 2.42
CA LEU A 37 -6.06 -13.01 2.28
C LEU A 37 -5.16 -13.12 1.05
N LEU A 38 -5.14 -12.07 0.24
CA LEU A 38 -4.17 -11.95 -0.83
C LEU A 38 -2.78 -11.67 -0.24
N PRO A 39 -1.69 -12.11 -0.91
CA PRO A 39 -0.33 -11.76 -0.51
C PRO A 39 -0.13 -10.25 -0.29
N ALA A 40 -0.69 -9.42 -1.17
CA ALA A 40 -0.68 -7.97 -1.03
C ALA A 40 -1.41 -7.48 0.24
N THR A 41 -2.53 -8.11 0.63
CA THR A 41 -3.25 -7.76 1.85
C THR A 41 -2.42 -8.09 3.10
N GLU A 42 -1.75 -9.24 3.12
CA GLU A 42 -0.87 -9.57 4.25
C GLU A 42 0.37 -8.65 4.28
N ALA A 43 0.94 -8.33 3.11
CA ALA A 43 2.04 -7.40 3.00
C ALA A 43 1.66 -6.01 3.51
N TYR A 44 0.46 -5.53 3.17
CA TYR A 44 -0.11 -4.29 3.71
C TYR A 44 -0.15 -4.31 5.24
N GLN A 45 -0.67 -5.39 5.84
CA GLN A 45 -0.74 -5.53 7.30
C GLN A 45 0.65 -5.55 7.95
N ARG A 46 1.64 -6.18 7.31
CA ARG A 46 3.03 -6.19 7.79
C ARG A 46 3.67 -4.80 7.73
N VAL A 47 3.45 -4.04 6.67
CA VAL A 47 3.93 -2.64 6.58
C VAL A 47 3.21 -1.75 7.59
N GLU A 48 1.90 -1.93 7.80
CA GLU A 48 1.13 -1.21 8.83
C GLU A 48 1.69 -1.48 10.24
N ALA A 49 1.98 -2.74 10.57
CA ALA A 49 2.62 -3.10 11.84
C ALA A 49 4.02 -2.48 11.98
N ALA A 50 4.81 -2.48 10.91
CA ALA A 50 6.13 -1.87 10.90
C ALA A 50 6.07 -0.34 11.07
N LEU A 51 5.05 0.35 10.52
CA LEU A 51 4.82 1.77 10.76
C LEU A 51 4.56 2.09 12.24
N ALA A 52 3.92 1.17 12.98
CA ALA A 52 3.71 1.33 14.41
C ALA A 52 4.99 1.06 15.24
N ALA A 53 5.80 0.08 14.84
CA ALA A 53 6.99 -0.34 15.58
C ALA A 53 8.27 0.47 15.24
N HIS A 54 8.41 0.85 13.98
CA HIS A 54 9.61 1.48 13.38
C HIS A 54 9.17 2.61 12.42
N PRO A 55 8.57 3.70 12.93
CA PRO A 55 7.85 4.66 12.11
C PRO A 55 8.72 5.38 11.07
N GLN A 56 9.97 5.71 11.40
CA GLN A 56 10.88 6.41 10.48
C GLN A 56 11.26 5.52 9.29
N GLU A 57 11.78 4.32 9.54
CA GLU A 57 12.23 3.40 8.50
C GLU A 57 11.07 2.90 7.63
N ALA A 58 9.93 2.60 8.25
CA ALA A 58 8.74 2.18 7.51
C ALA A 58 8.17 3.33 6.66
N ARG A 59 8.23 4.58 7.14
CA ARG A 59 7.81 5.75 6.35
C ARG A 59 8.67 5.93 5.11
N GLU A 60 9.99 5.80 5.22
CA GLU A 60 10.89 5.88 4.06
C GLU A 60 10.54 4.85 2.97
N GLN A 61 10.18 3.63 3.38
CA GLN A 61 9.74 2.57 2.47
C GLN A 61 8.37 2.87 1.84
N VAL A 62 7.42 3.41 2.60
CA VAL A 62 6.11 3.82 2.08
C VAL A 62 6.25 4.95 1.06
N GLU A 63 7.12 5.93 1.33
CA GLU A 63 7.41 7.00 0.39
C GLU A 63 8.11 6.49 -0.88
N TRP A 64 9.01 5.50 -0.74
CA TRP A 64 9.59 4.82 -1.90
C TRP A 64 8.52 4.09 -2.71
N LEU A 65 7.61 3.37 -2.05
CA LEU A 65 6.51 2.63 -2.68
C LEU A 65 5.56 3.59 -3.42
N LEU A 66 5.27 4.76 -2.86
CA LEU A 66 4.45 5.79 -3.50
C LEU A 66 5.05 6.32 -4.82
N ARG A 67 6.38 6.32 -4.93
CA ARG A 67 7.11 6.79 -6.13
C ARG A 67 7.39 5.71 -7.16
N ARG A 68 7.53 4.45 -6.72
CA ARG A 68 8.08 3.36 -7.55
C ARG A 68 7.15 2.16 -7.71
N GLY A 69 6.11 2.06 -6.89
CA GLY A 69 5.15 0.97 -6.96
C GLY A 69 4.31 1.02 -8.24
N SER A 70 3.70 -0.13 -8.54
CA SER A 70 2.60 -0.24 -9.48
C SER A 70 1.42 0.69 -9.08
N PRO A 71 0.42 0.87 -9.95
CA PRO A 71 -0.78 1.62 -9.59
C PRO A 71 -1.43 1.15 -8.27
N ALA A 72 -1.58 -0.16 -8.07
CA ALA A 72 -2.10 -0.71 -6.81
C ALA A 72 -1.13 -0.48 -5.64
N GLY A 73 0.18 -0.65 -5.84
CA GLY A 73 1.19 -0.41 -4.82
C GLY A 73 1.20 1.04 -4.32
N ARG A 74 1.04 2.01 -5.23
CA ARG A 74 0.91 3.43 -4.91
C ARG A 74 -0.38 3.72 -4.14
N ALA A 75 -1.49 3.07 -4.50
CA ALA A 75 -2.74 3.16 -3.74
C ALA A 75 -2.59 2.58 -2.31
N TYR A 76 -1.88 1.46 -2.15
CA TYR A 76 -1.55 0.93 -0.83
C TYR A 76 -0.69 1.90 -0.02
N ALA A 77 0.35 2.49 -0.62
CA ALA A 77 1.22 3.46 0.06
C ALA A 77 0.45 4.69 0.55
N ALA A 78 -0.39 5.28 -0.30
CA ALA A 78 -1.20 6.44 0.08
C ALA A 78 -2.23 6.06 1.18
N THR A 79 -2.80 4.86 1.14
CA THR A 79 -3.67 4.36 2.23
C THR A 79 -2.91 4.19 3.55
N LEU A 80 -1.69 3.64 3.52
CA LEU A 80 -0.86 3.51 4.72
C LEU A 80 -0.55 4.87 5.36
N LEU A 81 -0.35 5.92 4.55
CA LEU A 81 -0.17 7.28 5.05
C LEU A 81 -1.39 7.80 5.79
N GLU A 82 -2.62 7.42 5.43
CA GLU A 82 -3.84 7.88 6.12
C GLU A 82 -3.83 7.51 7.61
N ARG A 83 -3.17 6.40 7.95
CA ARG A 83 -3.09 5.87 9.32
C ARG A 83 -2.12 6.66 10.20
N VAL A 84 -1.05 7.19 9.61
CA VAL A 84 0.08 7.79 10.35
C VAL A 84 0.20 9.30 10.17
N ASP A 85 -0.23 9.82 9.02
CA ASP A 85 -0.14 11.22 8.63
C ASP A 85 -1.23 11.56 7.60
N PRO A 86 -2.46 11.88 8.08
CA PRO A 86 -3.59 12.18 7.19
C PRO A 86 -3.33 13.36 6.25
N ALA A 87 -2.48 14.32 6.64
CA ALA A 87 -2.13 15.44 5.78
C ALA A 87 -1.25 14.97 4.62
N ALA A 88 -0.19 14.20 4.89
CA ALA A 88 0.63 13.60 3.84
C ALA A 88 -0.18 12.67 2.93
N ALA A 89 -1.13 11.91 3.49
CA ALA A 89 -2.03 11.07 2.70
C ALA A 89 -2.87 11.88 1.71
N ARG A 90 -3.48 12.99 2.15
CA ARG A 90 -4.23 13.89 1.26
C ARG A 90 -3.35 14.47 0.16
N HIS A 91 -2.12 14.86 0.48
CA HIS A 91 -1.15 15.31 -0.53
C HIS A 91 -0.79 14.20 -1.52
N ALA A 92 -0.58 12.98 -1.04
CA ALA A 92 -0.30 11.82 -1.87
C ALA A 92 -1.47 11.55 -2.82
N TRP A 93 -2.70 11.44 -2.32
CA TRP A 93 -3.88 11.24 -3.16
C TRP A 93 -4.08 12.37 -4.17
N ALA A 94 -3.91 13.63 -3.77
CA ALA A 94 -4.01 14.76 -4.68
C ALA A 94 -3.00 14.65 -5.85
N ALA A 95 -1.77 14.22 -5.57
CA ALA A 95 -0.74 14.02 -6.60
C ALA A 95 -1.02 12.83 -7.53
N LEU A 96 -1.88 11.88 -7.12
CA LEU A 96 -2.24 10.70 -7.90
C LEU A 96 -3.46 10.91 -8.81
N ARG A 97 -4.18 12.03 -8.71
CA ARG A 97 -5.46 12.26 -9.40
C ARG A 97 -5.39 12.17 -10.92
N ASP A 98 -4.25 12.49 -11.50
CA ASP A 98 -4.06 12.51 -12.96
C ASP A 98 -3.43 11.21 -13.49
N GLU A 99 -3.24 10.20 -12.63
CA GLU A 99 -2.63 8.93 -12.99
C GLU A 99 -3.64 7.98 -13.66
N SER A 100 -3.31 7.48 -14.85
CA SER A 100 -4.20 6.61 -15.63
C SER A 100 -3.98 5.11 -15.39
N GLY A 101 -3.01 4.72 -14.55
CA GLY A 101 -2.70 3.32 -14.30
C GLY A 101 -3.87 2.57 -13.66
N GLU A 102 -4.19 1.39 -14.18
CA GLU A 102 -5.33 0.58 -13.72
C GLU A 102 -4.91 -0.55 -12.78
N PHE A 103 -5.84 -0.97 -11.92
CA PHE A 103 -5.70 -2.14 -11.07
C PHE A 103 -7.08 -2.72 -10.72
N SER A 104 -7.07 -3.98 -10.26
CA SER A 104 -8.28 -4.64 -9.75
C SER A 104 -8.54 -4.20 -8.32
N THR A 105 -9.80 -4.08 -7.92
CA THR A 105 -10.19 -3.84 -6.54
C THR A 105 -11.02 -5.00 -6.02
N PHE A 106 -10.86 -5.35 -4.74
CA PHE A 106 -11.77 -6.26 -4.07
C PHE A 106 -12.31 -5.64 -2.79
N THR A 107 -13.63 -5.65 -2.67
CA THR A 107 -14.36 -5.30 -1.44
C THR A 107 -15.23 -6.49 -1.07
N GLY A 108 -14.75 -7.31 -0.12
CA GLY A 108 -15.35 -8.60 0.21
C GLY A 108 -15.37 -9.53 -1.02
N CYS A 109 -16.58 -9.85 -1.51
CA CYS A 109 -16.75 -10.71 -2.68
C CYS A 109 -16.80 -9.95 -4.02
N VAL A 110 -16.86 -8.62 -4.01
CA VAL A 110 -17.04 -7.82 -5.22
C VAL A 110 -15.68 -7.47 -5.80
N MET A 111 -15.43 -7.92 -7.04
CA MET A 111 -14.27 -7.50 -7.84
C MET A 111 -14.66 -6.30 -8.72
N GLY A 112 -13.85 -5.25 -8.69
CA GLY A 112 -13.95 -4.10 -9.57
C GLY A 112 -12.66 -3.84 -10.32
N ARG A 113 -12.66 -2.81 -11.17
CA ARG A 113 -11.48 -2.23 -11.79
C ARG A 113 -11.51 -0.73 -11.57
N ALA A 114 -10.38 -0.13 -11.26
CA ALA A 114 -10.25 1.31 -11.07
C ALA A 114 -8.97 1.82 -11.75
N THR A 115 -9.00 3.08 -12.19
CA THR A 115 -7.79 3.85 -12.44
C THR A 115 -7.28 4.43 -11.13
N LEU A 116 -5.97 4.66 -11.02
CA LEU A 116 -5.38 5.28 -9.85
C LEU A 116 -5.91 6.68 -9.60
N GLY A 117 -6.07 7.47 -10.65
CA GLY A 117 -6.65 8.81 -10.57
C GLY A 117 -8.11 8.80 -10.12
N GLY A 118 -8.93 7.89 -10.65
CA GLY A 118 -10.32 7.71 -10.22
C GLY A 118 -10.41 7.28 -8.76
N TYR A 119 -9.62 6.28 -8.37
CA TYR A 119 -9.54 5.82 -6.99
C TYR A 119 -9.09 6.94 -6.02
N ALA A 120 -8.11 7.74 -6.42
CA ALA A 120 -7.63 8.87 -5.63
C ALA A 120 -8.70 9.97 -5.48
N ALA A 121 -9.47 10.25 -6.53
CA ALA A 121 -10.58 11.20 -6.46
C ALA A 121 -11.67 10.74 -5.49
N ASP A 122 -12.04 9.45 -5.53
CA ASP A 122 -13.02 8.87 -4.61
C ASP A 122 -12.54 8.96 -3.16
N ARG A 123 -11.26 8.66 -2.90
CA ARG A 123 -10.65 8.79 -1.56
C ARG A 123 -10.67 10.21 -1.04
N LEU A 124 -10.41 11.21 -1.89
CA LEU A 124 -10.45 12.62 -1.50
C LEU A 124 -11.87 13.13 -1.26
N ALA A 125 -12.88 12.56 -1.93
CA ALA A 125 -14.28 12.94 -1.75
C ALA A 125 -14.93 12.31 -0.50
N GLY A 126 -14.43 11.15 -0.06
CA GLY A 126 -14.92 10.45 1.14
C GLY A 126 -14.18 10.76 2.45
N ALA A 127 -13.15 11.62 2.42
CA ALA A 127 -12.31 11.98 3.56
C ALA A 127 -12.82 13.19 4.35
#